data_AF-A0A351EJV6-F1
#
_entry.id   AF-A0A351EJV6-F1
#
_cell.length_a   1.000
_cell.length_b   1.000
_cell.length_c   1.000
_cell.angle_alpha   90.00
_cell.angle_beta   90.00
_cell.angle_gamma   90.00
#
_symmetry.space_group_name_H-M   'P 1'
#
loop_
_entity.id
_entity.type
_entity.pdbx_description
1 polymer ?
#
loop_
_entity_poly.entity_id
_entity_poly.type
_entity_poly.pdbx_seq_one_letter_code
_entity_poly.pdbx_strand_id
1 'polypeptide(L)'
;MSVPSQPIDSFQRHKSLDVLRGFALMGIFAANIYIFDVDGFGEVEESFEALSYGAADVPFAVFTLIFILNKMMALFSMLFGAG
;
A
#
# COMPACT_ATOMS: atom_id res chain seq x y z
N MET A 1 24.30 25.62 10.31
CA MET A 1 24.37 24.79 11.52
C MET A 1 23.25 23.76 11.40
N SER A 2 23.57 22.49 11.08
CA SER A 2 22.56 21.44 10.91
C SER A 2 22.04 21.02 12.28
N VAL A 3 20.74 21.17 12.49
CA VAL A 3 20.09 20.62 13.70
C VAL A 3 20.16 19.09 13.59
N PRO A 4 20.72 18.38 14.57
CA PRO A 4 20.75 16.92 14.53
C PRO A 4 19.32 16.38 14.56
N SER A 5 18.98 15.47 13.64
CA SER A 5 17.70 14.76 13.65
C SER A 5 17.69 13.81 14.84
N GLN A 6 17.14 14.27 15.96
CA GLN A 6 16.95 13.45 17.15
C GLN A 6 15.60 12.71 17.06
N PRO A 7 15.49 11.48 17.56
CA PRO A 7 14.21 10.80 17.69
C PRO A 7 13.21 11.66 18.46
N ILE A 8 11.98 11.75 17.96
CA ILE A 8 10.93 12.50 18.65
C ILE A 8 10.65 11.88 20.03
N ASP A 9 10.36 12.72 21.02
CA ASP A 9 9.96 12.22 22.34
C ASP A 9 8.65 11.44 22.23
N SER A 10 8.51 10.39 23.02
CA SER A 10 7.35 9.49 23.01
C SER A 10 6.05 10.23 23.33
N PHE A 11 6.12 11.30 24.13
CA PHE A 11 4.99 12.17 24.44
C PHE A 11 4.56 13.08 23.29
N GLN A 12 5.47 13.38 22.36
CA GLN A 12 5.18 14.16 21.16
C GLN A 12 4.73 13.27 19.99
N ARG A 13 4.78 11.94 20.16
CA ARG A 13 4.38 10.98 19.13
C ARG A 13 2.87 10.82 19.08
N HIS A 14 2.28 11.19 17.95
CA HIS A 14 0.86 10.99 17.69
C HIS A 14 0.58 9.51 17.37
N LYS A 15 -0.09 8.79 18.28
CA LYS A 15 -0.51 7.40 18.05
C LYS A 15 -1.38 7.22 16.80
N SER A 16 -2.21 8.21 16.46
CA SER A 16 -3.01 8.21 15.24
C SER A 16 -2.16 8.16 13.97
N LEU A 17 -1.01 8.82 13.98
CA LEU A 17 -0.10 8.87 12.84
C LEU A 17 0.64 7.53 12.68
N ASP A 18 0.97 6.85 13.78
CA ASP A 18 1.52 5.49 13.73
C ASP A 18 0.53 4.50 13.13
N VAL A 19 -0.75 4.59 13.52
CA VAL A 19 -1.82 3.74 12.97
C VAL A 19 -1.98 3.98 11.48
N LEU A 20 -1.97 5.24 11.05
CA LEU A 20 -2.10 5.59 9.63
C LEU A 20 -0.91 5.10 8.80
N ARG A 21 0.31 5.13 9.36
CA ARG A 21 1.50 4.53 8.74
C ARG A 21 1.35 3.02 8.57
N GLY A 22 0.92 2.32 9.62
CA GLY A 22 0.65 0.88 9.55
C GLY A 22 -0.43 0.53 8.52
N PHE A 23 -1.48 1.34 8.45
CA PHE A 23 -2.56 1.18 7.48
C PHE A 23 -2.08 1.41 6.03
N ALA A 24 -1.26 2.45 5.80
CA ALA A 24 -0.65 2.71 4.50
C ALA A 24 0.27 1.56 4.04
N LEU A 25 1.06 0.99 4.96
CA LEU A 25 1.89 -0.19 4.69
C LEU A 25 1.06 -1.41 4.30
N MET A 26 -0.03 -1.68 5.02
CA MET A 26 -0.95 -2.77 4.68
C MET A 26 -1.59 -2.55 3.30
N GLY A 27 -1.98 -1.31 2.99
CA GLY A 27 -2.55 -0.96 1.70
C GLY A 27 -1.59 -1.15 0.52
N ILE A 28 -0.33 -0.70 0.66
CA ILE A 28 0.70 -0.94 -0.37
C ILE A 28 1.01 -2.43 -0.51
N PHE A 29 1.08 -3.16 0.61
CA PHE A 29 1.27 -4.60 0.55
C PHE A 29 0.16 -5.29 -0.26
N ALA A 30 -1.11 -4.94 0.00
CA ALA A 30 -2.24 -5.46 -0.75
C ALA A 30 -2.23 -5.07 -2.23
N ALA A 31 -1.71 -3.89 -2.58
CA ALA A 31 -1.54 -3.48 -3.97
C ALA A 31 -0.43 -4.26 -4.70
N ASN A 32 0.65 -4.63 -3.99
CA ASN A 32 1.82 -5.30 -4.57
C ASN A 32 1.76 -6.82 -4.48
N ILE A 33 0.82 -7.40 -3.73
CA ILE A 33 0.70 -8.86 -3.58
C ILE A 33 0.53 -9.57 -4.95
N TYR A 34 -0.16 -8.92 -5.89
CA TYR A 34 -0.35 -9.41 -7.26
C TYR A 34 0.92 -9.43 -8.10
N ILE A 35 1.93 -8.66 -7.71
CA ILE A 35 3.20 -8.54 -8.43
C ILE A 35 4.27 -9.45 -7.81
N PHE A 36 4.13 -9.79 -6.51
CA PHE A 36 5.09 -10.66 -5.83
C PHE A 36 5.04 -12.13 -6.26
N ASP A 37 3.94 -12.56 -6.89
CA ASP A 37 3.74 -13.95 -7.33
C ASP A 37 4.19 -14.21 -8.78
N VAL A 38 4.74 -13.20 -9.46
CA VAL A 38 5.08 -13.24 -10.89
C VAL A 38 6.47 -12.70 -11.17
N ASP A 39 7.20 -13.38 -12.06
CA ASP A 39 8.62 -13.11 -12.32
C ASP A 39 8.84 -11.86 -13.20
N GLY A 40 7.78 -11.33 -13.82
CA GLY A 40 7.85 -10.10 -14.61
C GLY A 40 6.50 -9.41 -14.82
N PHE A 41 6.55 -8.10 -15.13
CA PHE A 41 5.35 -7.28 -15.37
C PHE A 41 4.44 -7.80 -16.49
N GLY A 42 4.97 -8.59 -17.43
CA GLY A 42 4.17 -9.21 -18.50
C GLY A 42 3.28 -10.37 -18.01
N GLU A 43 3.66 -11.03 -16.92
CA GLU A 43 2.90 -12.14 -16.33
C GLU A 43 1.86 -11.63 -15.31
N VAL A 44 1.94 -10.36 -14.91
CA VAL A 44 0.96 -9.73 -14.01
C VAL A 44 -0.44 -9.75 -14.62
N GLU A 45 -0.55 -9.50 -15.93
CA GLU A 45 -1.85 -9.51 -16.62
C GLU A 45 -2.43 -10.93 -16.69
N GLU A 46 -1.58 -11.93 -16.95
CA GLU A 46 -1.97 -13.35 -16.99
C GLU A 46 -2.33 -13.88 -15.59
N SER A 47 -1.63 -13.44 -14.53
CA SER A 47 -1.98 -13.74 -13.15
C SER A 47 -3.26 -13.05 -12.70
N PHE A 48 -3.52 -11.81 -13.13
CA PHE A 48 -4.81 -11.15 -12.90
C PHE A 48 -5.97 -11.88 -13.58
N GLU A 49 -5.76 -12.37 -14.81
CA GLU A 49 -6.74 -13.20 -15.52
C GLU A 49 -6.91 -14.57 -14.87
N ALA A 50 -5.83 -15.22 -14.42
CA ALA A 50 -5.86 -16.52 -13.75
C ALA A 50 -6.53 -16.46 -12.37
N LEU A 51 -6.40 -15.35 -11.66
CA LEU A 51 -7.08 -15.11 -10.37
C LEU A 51 -8.58 -14.85 -10.53
N SER A 52 -9.08 -14.58 -11.76
CA SER A 52 -10.47 -14.20 -12.04
C SER A 52 -11.45 -15.37 -12.18
N TYR A 53 -11.16 -16.52 -11.58
CA TYR A 53 -11.90 -17.76 -11.83
C TYR A 53 -13.27 -17.86 -11.12
N GLY A 54 -13.69 -16.85 -10.36
CA GLY A 54 -14.94 -16.87 -9.60
C GLY A 54 -15.73 -15.55 -9.58
N ALA A 55 -17.06 -15.66 -9.47
CA ALA A 55 -17.97 -14.51 -9.31
C ALA A 55 -17.69 -13.64 -8.07
N ALA A 56 -16.89 -14.14 -7.11
CA ALA A 56 -16.44 -13.41 -5.92
C ALA A 56 -15.21 -12.52 -6.18
N ASP A 57 -14.50 -12.71 -7.29
CA ASP A 57 -13.24 -12.01 -7.56
C ASP A 57 -13.50 -10.62 -8.15
N VAL A 58 -14.59 -10.45 -8.89
CA VAL A 58 -15.03 -9.16 -9.44
C VAL A 58 -15.27 -8.09 -8.36
N PRO A 59 -16.07 -8.33 -7.29
CA PRO A 59 -16.25 -7.34 -6.24
C PRO A 59 -14.96 -7.05 -5.46
N PHE A 60 -14.07 -8.04 -5.30
CA PHE A 60 -12.77 -7.86 -4.65
C PHE A 60 -11.80 -7.01 -5.48
N ALA A 61 -11.74 -7.23 -6.80
CA ALA A 61 -10.98 -6.42 -7.74
C ALA A 61 -11.46 -4.97 -7.76
N VAL A 62 -12.79 -4.76 -7.83
CA VAL A 62 -13.40 -3.43 -7.79
C VAL A 62 -13.09 -2.73 -6.46
N PHE A 63 -13.19 -3.43 -5.34
CA PHE A 63 -12.82 -2.89 -4.02
C PHE A 63 -11.35 -2.44 -4.00
N THR A 64 -10.44 -3.28 -4.48
CA THR A 64 -9.01 -2.99 -4.52
C THR A 64 -8.69 -1.79 -5.41
N LEU A 65 -9.28 -1.71 -6.60
CA LEU A 65 -9.09 -0.60 -7.53
C LEU A 65 -9.58 0.74 -6.95
N ILE A 66 -10.75 0.74 -6.31
CA ILE A 66 -11.36 1.97 -5.80
C ILE A 66 -10.70 2.42 -4.49
N PHE A 67 -10.42 1.50 -3.57
CA PHE A 67 -10.02 1.84 -2.21
C PHE A 67 -8.53 1.73 -1.95
N ILE A 68 -7.80 0.90 -2.69
CA ILE A 68 -6.42 0.55 -2.36
C ILE A 68 -5.45 1.20 -3.35
N LEU A 69 -5.54 0.88 -4.65
CA LEU A 69 -4.47 1.14 -5.61
C LEU A 69 -3.94 2.58 -5.60
N ASN A 70 -4.79 3.58 -5.85
CA ASN A 70 -4.33 4.99 -5.90
C ASN A 70 -4.26 5.65 -4.51
N LYS A 71 -5.15 5.28 -3.58
CA LYS A 71 -5.28 5.97 -2.29
C LYS A 71 -4.17 5.59 -1.33
N MET A 72 -3.80 4.31 -1.27
CA MET A 72 -2.77 3.82 -0.36
C MET A 72 -1.38 4.23 -0.83
N MET A 73 -1.15 4.32 -2.15
CA MET A 73 0.06 4.93 -2.70
C MET A 73 0.18 6.40 -2.30
N ALA A 74 -0.89 7.19 -2.47
CA ALA A 74 -0.87 8.60 -2.07
C ALA A 74 -0.65 8.80 -0.55
N LEU A 75 -1.33 8.00 0.29
CA LEU A 75 -1.15 8.03 1.74
C LEU A 75 0.28 7.64 2.16
N PHE A 76 0.84 6.61 1.53
CA PHE A 76 2.22 6.20 1.79
C PHE A 76 3.23 7.28 1.36
N SER A 77 3.09 7.86 0.16
CA SER A 77 3.98 8.93 -0.30
C SER A 77 3.92 10.14 0.63
N MET A 78 2.75 10.53 1.14
CA MET A 78 2.63 11.61 2.13
C MET A 78 3.29 11.28 3.49
N LEU A 79 3.21 10.03 3.95
CA LEU A 79 3.69 9.64 5.28
C LEU A 79 5.16 9.23 5.34
N PHE A 80 5.71 8.78 4.21
CA PHE A 80 7.08 8.27 4.08
C PHE A 80 7.95 9.10 3.14
N GLY A 81 7.39 10.07 2.41
CA GLY A 81 8.14 11.05 1.62
C GLY A 81 8.63 10.55 0.25
N ALA A 82 7.97 9.53 -0.31
CA ALA A 82 8.30 8.96 -1.64
C ALA A 82 7.47 9.58 -2.79
N GLY A 83 7.06 10.84 -2.66
CA GLY A 83 6.32 11.60 -3.68
C GLY A 83 7.09 12.81 -4.16
#